data_AF-A0A1F7WI44-F1
#
_entry.id   AF-A0A1F7WI44-F1
#
_cell.length_a   1.000
_cell.length_b   1.000
_cell.length_c   1.000
_cell.angle_alpha   90.00
_cell.angle_beta   90.00
_cell.angle_gamma   90.00
#
_symmetry.space_group_name_H-M   'P 1'
#
loop_
_entity.id
_entity.type
_entity.pdbx_description
1 polymer ?
#
loop_
_entity_poly.entity_id
_entity_poly.type
_entity_poly.pdbx_seq_one_letter_code
_entity_poly.pdbx_strand_id
1 'polypeptide(L)'
;MLGNHINQAGAKKTAQKAHLDITHYENITDEELKKIEDLANKIVKQKVPIYSKFMLRNQAEKEYSTRIYQGGAVPGKNIRIIDIKGIDVEACGGTHLKNTSEAELIKIIKTSKIQDGIVRIEFVAGDAARQFEDKTQDILKEISSLLKVPEDQIPARAEEIFQKWKLAKKAVKKKRKIDLKELELKSKQSYKGDVLEKTAQIIRTQPEHVPKTIKRFLEELEKFKNKLNK
;
A
#
# COMPACT_ATOMS: atom_id res chain seq x y z
N MET A 1 9.76 -2.36 -16.62
CA MET A 1 9.40 -1.09 -15.95
C MET A 1 10.53 -0.64 -15.05
N LEU A 2 10.83 -1.35 -13.95
CA LEU A 2 11.96 -1.01 -13.08
C LEU A 2 13.32 -1.42 -13.64
N GLY A 3 13.38 -2.45 -14.49
CA GLY A 3 14.61 -2.91 -15.16
C GLY A 3 14.74 -4.44 -15.14
N ASN A 4 15.77 -4.96 -15.82
CA ASN A 4 16.04 -6.41 -15.87
C ASN A 4 16.86 -6.91 -14.66
N HIS A 5 17.31 -6.01 -13.79
CA HIS A 5 18.00 -6.35 -12.53
C HIS A 5 17.07 -6.85 -11.43
N ILE A 6 15.75 -6.80 -11.66
CA ILE A 6 14.75 -7.28 -10.73
C ILE A 6 14.78 -8.80 -10.69
N ASN A 7 15.10 -9.34 -9.52
CA ASN A 7 14.96 -10.74 -9.16
C ASN A 7 14.17 -10.86 -7.86
N GLN A 8 13.44 -11.95 -7.70
CA GLN A 8 12.76 -12.27 -6.45
C GLN A 8 13.78 -12.63 -5.37
N ALA A 9 13.65 -11.99 -4.21
CA ALA A 9 14.41 -12.29 -3.00
C ALA A 9 13.58 -13.05 -1.95
N GLY A 10 12.26 -13.03 -2.06
CA GLY A 10 11.36 -13.71 -1.14
C GLY A 10 9.89 -13.47 -1.46
N ALA A 11 9.01 -14.37 -1.01
CA ALA A 11 7.58 -14.20 -1.14
C ALA A 11 6.83 -14.92 -0.03
N LYS A 12 5.75 -14.32 0.47
CA LYS A 12 4.82 -14.95 1.42
C LYS A 12 3.40 -14.51 1.13
N LYS A 13 2.47 -15.41 1.40
CA LYS A 13 1.04 -15.19 1.19
C LYS A 13 0.26 -15.81 2.34
N THR A 14 -0.78 -15.12 2.77
CA THR A 14 -1.85 -15.60 3.64
C THR A 14 -3.19 -15.33 2.95
N ALA A 15 -4.29 -15.77 3.54
CA ALA A 15 -5.62 -15.45 3.03
C ALA A 15 -5.94 -13.95 3.06
N GLN A 16 -5.23 -13.15 3.87
CA GLN A 16 -5.51 -11.72 4.04
C GLN A 16 -4.52 -10.81 3.32
N LYS A 17 -3.28 -11.25 3.07
CA LYS A 17 -2.26 -10.43 2.40
C LYS A 17 -1.12 -11.26 1.81
N ALA A 18 -0.44 -10.68 0.83
CA ALA A 18 0.77 -11.22 0.25
C ALA A 18 1.88 -10.18 0.22
N HIS A 19 3.12 -10.64 0.13
CA HIS A 19 4.26 -9.80 -0.20
C HIS A 19 5.20 -10.49 -1.16
N LEU A 20 5.87 -9.65 -1.96
CA LEU A 20 6.96 -10.00 -2.85
C LEU A 20 8.15 -9.10 -2.53
N ASP A 21 9.28 -9.72 -2.23
CA ASP A 21 10.56 -9.04 -2.03
C ASP A 21 11.36 -9.13 -3.31
N ILE A 22 11.85 -8.01 -3.80
CA ILE A 22 12.60 -7.91 -5.05
C ILE A 22 13.93 -7.21 -4.86
N THR A 23 14.91 -7.57 -5.69
CA THR A 23 16.16 -6.83 -5.78
C THR A 23 15.94 -5.50 -6.47
N HIS A 24 16.19 -4.40 -5.75
CA HIS A 24 16.08 -3.05 -6.30
C HIS A 24 16.96 -2.08 -5.51
N TYR A 25 17.65 -1.17 -6.21
CA TYR A 25 18.66 -0.28 -5.60
C TYR A 25 18.05 0.97 -4.93
N GLU A 26 16.83 1.35 -5.32
CA GLU A 26 16.13 2.55 -4.84
C GLU A 26 14.76 2.21 -4.25
N ASN A 27 14.16 3.18 -3.56
CA ASN A 27 12.77 3.06 -3.14
C ASN A 27 11.86 3.24 -4.37
N ILE A 28 10.84 2.39 -4.48
CA ILE A 28 9.82 2.54 -5.53
C ILE A 28 8.94 3.73 -5.17
N THR A 29 8.80 4.67 -6.10
CA THR A 29 7.95 5.86 -5.93
C THR A 29 6.46 5.53 -6.02
N ASP A 30 5.60 6.39 -5.47
CA ASP A 30 4.14 6.21 -5.55
C ASP A 30 3.64 6.15 -7.02
N GLU A 31 4.27 6.92 -7.92
CA GLU A 31 3.95 6.90 -9.35
C GLU A 31 4.34 5.56 -10.00
N GLU A 32 5.47 4.99 -9.62
CA GLU A 32 5.89 3.67 -10.09
C GLU A 32 5.01 2.57 -9.53
N LEU A 33 4.67 2.61 -8.24
CA LEU A 33 3.72 1.67 -7.64
C LEU A 33 2.39 1.68 -8.39
N LYS A 34 1.87 2.87 -8.68
CA LYS A 34 0.65 3.00 -9.47
C LYS A 34 0.78 2.37 -10.85
N LYS A 35 1.91 2.61 -11.55
CA LYS A 35 2.17 1.98 -12.86
C LYS A 35 2.27 0.45 -12.77
N ILE A 36 2.84 -0.10 -11.69
CA ILE A 36 2.90 -1.54 -11.42
C ILE A 36 1.50 -2.10 -11.23
N GLU A 37 0.70 -1.47 -10.36
CA GLU A 37 -0.68 -1.86 -10.08
C GLU A 37 -1.54 -1.82 -11.36
N ASP A 38 -1.44 -0.74 -12.13
CA ASP A 38 -2.16 -0.57 -13.40
C ASP A 38 -1.78 -1.65 -14.42
N LEU A 39 -0.48 -1.96 -14.54
CA LEU A 39 0.00 -3.00 -15.47
C LEU A 39 -0.42 -4.40 -15.02
N ALA A 40 -0.32 -4.71 -13.73
CA ALA A 40 -0.76 -5.98 -13.17
C ALA A 40 -2.26 -6.20 -13.43
N ASN A 41 -3.08 -5.19 -13.14
CA ASN A 41 -4.52 -5.26 -13.40
C ASN A 41 -4.87 -5.28 -14.90
N LYS A 42 -4.06 -4.68 -15.76
CA LYS A 42 -4.20 -4.82 -17.21
C LYS A 42 -4.02 -6.27 -17.65
N ILE A 43 -3.04 -6.99 -17.10
CA ILE A 43 -2.79 -8.42 -17.36
C ILE A 43 -3.94 -9.28 -16.80
N VAL A 44 -4.44 -8.96 -15.60
CA VAL A 44 -5.63 -9.62 -15.02
C VAL A 44 -6.83 -9.51 -15.97
N LYS A 45 -7.11 -8.31 -16.50
CA LYS A 45 -8.22 -8.08 -17.44
C LYS A 45 -8.09 -8.82 -18.77
N GLN A 46 -6.88 -9.18 -19.19
CA GLN A 46 -6.62 -9.87 -20.46
C GLN A 46 -7.02 -11.35 -20.46
N LYS A 47 -7.34 -11.95 -19.30
CA LYS A 47 -7.68 -13.38 -19.17
C LYS A 47 -6.59 -14.31 -19.75
N VAL A 48 -5.32 -13.96 -19.51
CA VAL A 48 -4.18 -14.72 -20.05
C VAL A 48 -4.20 -16.15 -19.48
N PRO A 49 -4.16 -17.19 -20.32
CA PRO A 49 -4.14 -18.57 -19.85
C PRO A 49 -2.87 -18.89 -19.05
N ILE A 50 -3.04 -19.72 -18.01
CA ILE A 50 -1.95 -20.22 -17.18
C ILE A 50 -1.84 -21.73 -17.41
N TYR A 51 -0.68 -22.18 -17.88
CA TYR A 51 -0.39 -23.57 -18.14
C TYR A 51 0.52 -24.15 -17.06
N SER A 52 0.32 -25.43 -16.75
CA SER A 52 1.24 -26.19 -15.90
C SER A 52 1.67 -27.47 -16.58
N LYS A 53 2.97 -27.72 -16.68
CA LYS A 53 3.54 -28.96 -17.24
C LYS A 53 4.74 -29.43 -16.42
N PHE A 54 4.95 -30.75 -16.37
CA PHE A 54 6.21 -31.32 -15.88
C PHE A 54 7.17 -31.50 -17.06
N MET A 55 8.45 -31.20 -16.84
CA MET A 55 9.51 -31.40 -17.83
C MET A 55 10.85 -31.68 -17.16
N LEU A 56 11.78 -32.27 -17.93
CA LEU A 56 13.16 -32.46 -17.49
C LEU A 56 13.84 -31.11 -17.28
N ARG A 57 14.57 -30.96 -16.18
CA ARG A 57 15.31 -29.75 -15.80
C ARG A 57 16.13 -29.18 -16.95
N ASN A 58 16.96 -30.01 -17.56
CA ASN A 58 17.86 -29.58 -18.63
C ASN A 58 17.09 -29.06 -19.86
N GLN A 59 15.88 -29.57 -20.11
CA GLN A 59 15.02 -29.07 -21.19
C GLN A 59 14.41 -27.73 -20.81
N ALA A 60 13.92 -27.59 -19.57
CA ALA A 60 13.37 -26.34 -19.06
C ALA A 60 14.39 -25.20 -19.07
N GLU A 61 15.62 -25.45 -18.62
CA GLU A 61 16.70 -24.46 -18.61
C GLU A 61 17.12 -24.07 -20.03
N LYS A 62 17.06 -25.01 -20.99
CA LYS A 62 17.33 -24.73 -22.41
C LYS A 62 16.21 -23.90 -23.05
N GLU A 63 14.96 -24.15 -22.70
CA GLU A 63 13.78 -23.47 -23.28
C GLU A 63 13.56 -22.08 -22.66
N TYR A 64 13.74 -21.94 -21.34
CA TYR A 64 13.32 -20.77 -20.58
C TYR A 64 14.43 -20.06 -19.80
N SER A 65 15.69 -20.53 -19.93
CA SER A 65 16.84 -20.10 -19.12
C SER A 65 16.74 -20.48 -17.65
N THR A 66 17.79 -20.21 -16.89
CA THR A 66 17.82 -20.35 -15.42
C THR A 66 16.96 -19.32 -14.69
N ARG A 67 16.38 -18.35 -15.40
CA ARG A 67 15.49 -17.33 -14.81
C ARG A 67 14.24 -17.94 -14.18
N ILE A 68 13.84 -19.15 -14.58
CA ILE A 68 12.71 -19.91 -14.00
C ILE A 68 12.82 -20.18 -12.49
N TYR A 69 13.98 -19.92 -11.87
CA TYR A 69 14.24 -20.16 -10.45
C TYR A 69 14.10 -18.91 -9.56
N GLN A 70 13.28 -17.92 -9.94
CA GLN A 70 12.95 -16.77 -9.08
C GLN A 70 12.38 -17.21 -7.71
N GLY A 71 11.57 -18.27 -7.70
CA GLY A 71 11.04 -18.93 -6.50
C GLY A 71 12.07 -19.70 -5.66
N GLY A 72 13.34 -19.74 -6.08
CA GLY A 72 14.38 -20.59 -5.52
C GLY A 72 14.56 -21.91 -6.27
N ALA A 73 15.60 -22.67 -5.91
CA ALA A 73 15.93 -23.93 -6.56
C ALA A 73 14.91 -25.03 -6.20
N VAL A 74 14.25 -25.59 -7.21
CA VAL A 74 13.35 -26.74 -7.06
C VAL A 74 14.19 -28.02 -7.11
N PRO A 75 14.00 -29.03 -6.24
CA PRO A 75 14.74 -30.30 -6.31
C PRO A 75 14.22 -31.23 -7.43
N GLY A 76 15.04 -32.22 -7.81
CA GLY A 76 14.63 -33.30 -8.73
C GLY A 76 14.97 -33.08 -10.21
N LYS A 77 14.92 -34.18 -10.98
CA LYS A 77 15.21 -34.18 -12.43
C LYS A 77 14.03 -33.69 -13.28
N ASN A 78 12.80 -34.00 -12.87
CA ASN A 78 11.59 -33.46 -13.45
C ASN A 78 11.07 -32.32 -12.56
N ILE A 79 10.89 -31.15 -13.14
CA ILE A 79 10.39 -29.96 -12.44
C ILE A 79 9.04 -29.55 -13.03
N ARG A 80 8.19 -28.96 -12.20
CA ARG A 80 6.90 -28.40 -12.61
C ARG A 80 7.09 -26.95 -13.03
N ILE A 81 6.73 -26.66 -14.28
CA ILE A 81 6.75 -25.32 -14.85
C ILE A 81 5.35 -24.75 -14.87
N ILE A 82 5.22 -23.51 -14.44
CA ILE A 82 4.05 -22.66 -14.59
C ILE A 82 4.37 -21.60 -15.64
N ASP A 83 3.53 -21.49 -16.65
CA ASP A 83 3.66 -20.56 -17.76
C ASP A 83 2.41 -19.68 -17.83
N ILE A 84 2.58 -18.41 -17.45
CA ILE A 84 1.62 -17.35 -17.73
C ILE A 84 1.94 -16.84 -19.13
N LYS A 85 1.18 -17.35 -20.12
CA LYS A 85 1.56 -17.28 -21.54
C LYS A 85 1.99 -15.88 -21.99
N GLY A 86 3.25 -15.76 -22.40
CA GLY A 86 3.83 -14.52 -22.93
C GLY A 86 4.10 -13.43 -21.89
N ILE A 87 3.94 -13.74 -20.60
CA ILE A 87 4.17 -12.83 -19.48
C ILE A 87 5.34 -13.32 -18.63
N ASP A 88 5.25 -14.52 -18.08
CA ASP A 88 6.24 -15.04 -17.13
C ASP A 88 6.20 -16.58 -17.04
N VAL A 89 7.37 -17.18 -16.79
CA VAL A 89 7.54 -18.62 -16.69
C VAL A 89 8.44 -18.94 -15.49
N GLU A 90 7.95 -19.74 -14.56
CA GLU A 90 8.68 -20.13 -13.36
C GLU A 90 8.51 -21.61 -12.99
N ALA A 91 9.51 -22.17 -12.34
CA ALA A 91 9.44 -23.49 -11.73
C ALA A 91 8.72 -23.39 -10.37
N CYS A 92 7.48 -23.85 -10.28
CA CYS A 92 6.65 -23.71 -9.09
C CYS A 92 5.77 -24.94 -8.78
N GLY A 93 5.83 -25.40 -7.53
CA GLY A 93 5.01 -26.49 -7.00
C GLY A 93 3.67 -26.06 -6.39
N GLY A 94 3.35 -24.76 -6.39
CA GLY A 94 2.16 -24.21 -5.76
C GLY A 94 0.86 -24.44 -6.54
N THR A 95 -0.27 -24.08 -5.93
CA THR A 95 -1.56 -24.00 -6.64
C THR A 95 -1.61 -22.73 -7.48
N HIS A 96 -2.25 -22.81 -8.65
CA HIS A 96 -2.40 -21.69 -9.57
C HIS A 96 -3.81 -21.67 -10.16
N LEU A 97 -4.25 -20.47 -10.53
CA LEU A 97 -5.49 -20.22 -11.27
C LEU A 97 -5.37 -20.76 -12.70
N LYS A 98 -6.49 -20.88 -13.43
CA LYS A 98 -6.45 -21.33 -14.84
C LYS A 98 -6.14 -20.18 -15.80
N ASN A 99 -6.49 -18.95 -15.43
CA ASN A 99 -6.16 -17.74 -16.17
C ASN A 99 -6.03 -16.53 -15.24
N THR A 100 -5.41 -15.45 -15.72
CA THR A 100 -5.12 -14.26 -14.90
C THR A 100 -6.35 -13.51 -14.39
N SER A 101 -7.52 -13.64 -15.03
CA SER A 101 -8.71 -12.89 -14.61
C SER A 101 -9.38 -13.45 -13.36
N GLU A 102 -9.09 -14.70 -12.99
CA GLU A 102 -9.54 -15.28 -11.73
C GLU A 102 -8.89 -14.61 -10.50
N ALA A 103 -7.82 -13.82 -10.69
CA ALA A 103 -7.27 -12.98 -9.63
C ALA A 103 -8.12 -11.72 -9.36
N GLU A 104 -9.02 -11.38 -10.30
CA GLU A 104 -10.00 -10.30 -10.29
C GLU A 104 -9.41 -8.88 -10.18
N LEU A 105 -8.84 -8.54 -9.02
CA LEU A 105 -8.23 -7.25 -8.72
C LEU A 105 -6.94 -7.50 -7.95
N ILE A 106 -5.89 -6.76 -8.27
CA ILE A 106 -4.66 -6.69 -7.49
C ILE A 106 -4.57 -5.27 -6.92
N LYS A 107 -4.44 -5.16 -5.60
CA LYS A 107 -4.23 -3.88 -4.91
C LYS A 107 -2.92 -3.90 -4.15
N ILE A 108 -2.01 -3.00 -4.48
CA ILE A 108 -0.78 -2.74 -3.74
C ILE A 108 -1.15 -1.94 -2.50
N ILE A 109 -0.74 -2.44 -1.34
CA ILE A 109 -0.97 -1.80 -0.04
C ILE A 109 0.12 -0.80 0.24
N LYS A 110 1.39 -1.20 0.09
CA LYS A 110 2.56 -0.34 0.33
C LYS A 110 3.84 -0.96 -0.20
N THR A 111 4.87 -0.12 -0.26
CA THR A 111 6.26 -0.53 -0.46
C THR A 111 7.10 -0.23 0.77
N SER A 112 8.13 -1.04 1.02
CA SER A 112 9.10 -0.79 2.09
C SER A 112 10.47 -1.34 1.74
N LYS A 113 11.53 -0.60 2.07
CA LYS A 113 12.91 -1.09 1.99
C LYS A 113 13.18 -2.02 3.17
N ILE A 114 13.52 -3.27 2.88
CA ILE A 114 13.79 -4.30 3.91
C ILE A 114 15.26 -4.24 4.34
N GLN A 115 16.15 -4.15 3.36
CA GLN A 115 17.58 -3.95 3.55
C GLN A 115 18.17 -3.33 2.27
N ASP A 116 19.46 -3.05 2.26
CA ASP A 116 20.11 -2.54 1.05
C ASP A 116 19.96 -3.53 -0.12
N GLY A 117 19.49 -3.00 -1.25
CA GLY A 117 19.22 -3.77 -2.44
C GLY A 117 17.93 -4.59 -2.42
N ILE A 118 17.12 -4.57 -1.35
CA ILE A 118 15.85 -5.34 -1.28
C ILE A 118 14.67 -4.46 -0.89
N VAL A 119 13.65 -4.47 -1.75
CA VAL A 119 12.38 -3.77 -1.55
C VAL A 119 11.23 -4.78 -1.50
N ARG A 120 10.34 -4.61 -0.54
CA ARG A 120 9.11 -5.39 -0.37
C ARG A 120 7.92 -4.62 -0.92
N ILE A 121 7.13 -5.29 -1.75
CA ILE A 121 5.81 -4.85 -2.19
C ILE A 121 4.77 -5.70 -1.44
N GLU A 122 3.95 -5.09 -0.59
CA GLU A 122 2.80 -5.74 0.03
C GLU A 122 1.56 -5.50 -0.82
N PHE A 123 0.79 -6.55 -1.10
CA PHE A 123 -0.40 -6.49 -1.95
C PHE A 123 -1.46 -7.50 -1.52
N VAL A 124 -2.67 -7.30 -2.02
CA VAL A 124 -3.82 -8.20 -1.89
C VAL A 124 -4.44 -8.45 -3.26
N ALA A 125 -5.15 -9.57 -3.39
CA ALA A 125 -5.86 -9.90 -4.61
C ALA A 125 -7.25 -10.50 -4.33
N GLY A 126 -8.14 -10.45 -5.33
CA GLY A 126 -9.50 -11.01 -5.26
C GLY A 126 -10.34 -10.42 -4.12
N ASP A 127 -11.02 -11.29 -3.37
CA ASP A 127 -11.83 -10.89 -2.21
C ASP A 127 -11.04 -10.10 -1.16
N ALA A 128 -9.76 -10.42 -0.93
CA ALA A 128 -8.94 -9.69 0.02
C ALA A 128 -8.69 -8.24 -0.43
N ALA A 129 -8.62 -8.00 -1.74
CA ALA A 129 -8.52 -6.65 -2.29
C ALA A 129 -9.82 -5.86 -2.09
N ARG A 130 -10.98 -6.48 -2.37
CA ARG A 130 -12.29 -5.86 -2.12
C ARG A 130 -12.46 -5.47 -0.64
N GLN A 131 -12.17 -6.41 0.27
CA GLN A 131 -12.26 -6.14 1.70
C GLN A 131 -11.30 -5.04 2.17
N PHE A 132 -10.14 -4.91 1.53
CA PHE A 132 -9.21 -3.83 1.81
C PHE A 132 -9.75 -2.46 1.35
N GLU A 133 -10.33 -2.40 0.15
CA GLU A 133 -10.96 -1.19 -0.37
C GLU A 133 -12.16 -0.75 0.47
N ASP A 134 -13.04 -1.67 0.84
CA ASP A 134 -14.21 -1.40 1.69
C ASP A 134 -13.79 -0.82 3.04
N LYS A 135 -12.79 -1.43 3.70
CA LYS A 135 -12.24 -0.90 4.97
C LYS A 135 -11.63 0.48 4.81
N THR A 136 -10.92 0.71 3.71
CA THR A 136 -10.32 2.02 3.41
C THR A 136 -11.41 3.08 3.24
N GLN A 137 -12.48 2.75 2.54
CA GLN A 137 -13.65 3.63 2.36
C GLN A 137 -14.37 3.92 3.68
N ASP A 138 -14.55 2.92 4.54
CA ASP A 138 -15.17 3.13 5.86
C ASP A 138 -14.33 4.06 6.74
N ILE A 139 -13.01 3.89 6.73
CA ILE A 139 -12.07 4.78 7.45
C ILE A 139 -12.18 6.21 6.90
N LEU A 140 -12.19 6.39 5.58
CA LEU A 140 -12.30 7.72 4.96
C LEU A 140 -13.63 8.40 5.30
N LYS A 141 -14.74 7.68 5.28
CA LYS A 141 -16.06 8.18 5.71
C LYS A 141 -16.07 8.61 7.17
N GLU A 142 -15.46 7.82 8.06
CA GLU A 142 -15.34 8.18 9.48
C GLU A 142 -14.55 9.49 9.64
N ILE A 143 -13.40 9.61 8.97
CA ILE A 143 -12.56 10.81 9.03
C ILE A 143 -13.29 12.03 8.44
N SER A 144 -13.93 11.87 7.29
CA SER A 144 -14.76 12.89 6.64
C SER A 144 -15.83 13.44 7.59
N SER A 145 -16.52 12.56 8.32
CA SER A 145 -17.51 12.92 9.34
C SER A 145 -16.88 13.66 10.54
N LEU A 146 -15.77 13.15 11.08
CA LEU A 146 -15.05 13.78 12.19
C LEU A 146 -14.56 15.20 11.85
N LEU A 147 -14.06 15.37 10.63
CA LEU A 147 -13.48 16.62 10.15
C LEU A 147 -14.51 17.58 9.52
N LYS A 148 -15.71 17.07 9.21
CA LYS A 148 -16.79 17.77 8.51
C LYS A 148 -16.33 18.36 7.18
N VAL A 149 -15.61 17.57 6.40
CA VAL A 149 -15.10 17.94 5.07
C VAL A 149 -15.23 16.74 4.13
N PRO A 150 -15.40 16.95 2.82
CA PRO A 150 -15.33 15.87 1.84
C PRO A 150 -13.96 15.17 1.88
N GLU A 151 -13.92 13.93 1.39
CA GLU A 151 -12.74 13.06 1.50
C GLU A 151 -11.48 13.66 0.89
N ASP A 152 -11.61 14.32 -0.25
CA ASP A 152 -10.51 15.00 -0.93
C ASP A 152 -9.88 16.14 -0.11
N GLN A 153 -10.59 16.70 0.87
CA GLN A 153 -10.10 17.77 1.74
C GLN A 153 -9.55 17.26 3.08
N ILE A 154 -9.67 15.97 3.37
CA ILE A 154 -9.18 15.35 4.61
C ILE A 154 -7.70 15.69 4.87
N PRO A 155 -6.76 15.55 3.91
CA PRO A 155 -5.34 15.72 4.21
C PRO A 155 -5.02 17.14 4.67
N ALA A 156 -5.58 18.14 3.98
CA ALA A 156 -5.37 19.54 4.32
C ALA A 156 -6.00 19.92 5.66
N ARG A 157 -7.18 19.36 5.97
CA ARG A 157 -7.84 19.59 7.26
C ARG A 157 -7.12 18.88 8.42
N ALA A 158 -6.58 17.69 8.18
CA ALA A 158 -5.77 16.96 9.16
C ALA A 158 -4.45 17.68 9.48
N GLU A 159 -3.78 18.24 8.46
CA GLU A 159 -2.60 19.08 8.65
C GLU A 159 -2.90 20.30 9.52
N GLU A 160 -3.98 21.00 9.19
CA GLU A 160 -4.41 22.18 9.94
C GLU A 160 -4.67 21.85 11.42
N ILE A 161 -5.39 20.76 11.70
CA ILE A 161 -5.61 20.27 13.06
C ILE A 161 -4.28 19.97 13.76
N PHE A 162 -3.38 19.26 13.09
CA PHE A 162 -2.11 18.87 13.69
C PHE A 162 -1.25 20.07 14.07
N GLN A 163 -1.19 21.10 13.21
CA GLN A 163 -0.47 22.33 13.51
C GLN A 163 -1.12 23.13 14.65
N LYS A 164 -2.44 23.27 14.63
CA LYS A 164 -3.19 23.99 15.67
C LYS A 164 -3.13 23.29 17.02
N TRP A 165 -3.20 21.96 17.02
CA TRP A 165 -2.99 21.14 18.21
C TRP A 165 -1.59 21.35 18.80
N LYS A 166 -0.52 21.34 17.98
CA LYS A 166 0.84 21.65 18.45
C LYS A 166 0.96 23.05 19.01
N LEU A 167 0.38 24.05 18.34
CA LEU A 167 0.39 25.44 18.76
C LEU A 167 -0.29 25.59 20.12
N ALA A 168 -1.52 25.10 20.26
CA ALA A 168 -2.31 25.15 21.49
C ALA A 168 -1.61 24.42 22.65
N LYS A 169 -1.06 23.22 22.40
CA LYS A 169 -0.27 22.45 23.37
C LYS A 169 0.94 23.25 23.89
N LYS A 170 1.66 23.94 23.00
CA LYS A 170 2.80 24.79 23.35
C LYS A 170 2.38 26.04 24.12
N ALA A 171 1.27 26.68 23.74
CA ALA A 171 0.72 27.86 24.41
C ALA A 171 0.31 27.54 25.85
N VAL A 172 -0.42 26.44 26.08
CA VAL A 172 -0.80 25.97 27.41
C VAL A 172 0.44 25.65 28.26
N LYS A 173 1.44 24.95 27.71
CA LYS A 173 2.68 24.63 28.44
C LYS A 173 3.46 25.89 28.84
N LYS A 174 3.49 26.92 27.99
CA LYS A 174 4.23 28.17 28.24
C LYS A 174 3.39 29.27 28.90
N LYS A 175 2.12 29.01 29.23
CA LYS A 175 1.15 30.01 29.71
C LYS A 175 1.08 31.27 28.82
N ARG A 176 1.21 31.09 27.50
CA ARG A 176 1.16 32.19 26.51
C ARG A 176 -0.28 32.42 26.09
N LYS A 177 -0.72 33.68 26.05
CA LYS A 177 -1.98 34.08 25.42
C LYS A 177 -1.89 33.94 23.90
N ILE A 178 -2.90 33.31 23.31
CA ILE A 178 -3.10 33.21 21.85
C ILE A 178 -4.56 33.56 21.55
N ASP A 179 -4.82 34.14 20.37
CA ASP A 179 -6.19 34.37 19.93
C ASP A 179 -6.83 33.02 19.56
N LEU A 180 -7.99 32.71 20.13
CA LEU A 180 -8.72 31.49 19.83
C LEU A 180 -9.12 31.37 18.36
N LYS A 181 -9.25 32.49 17.64
CA LYS A 181 -9.52 32.50 16.20
C LYS A 181 -8.40 31.80 15.41
N GLU A 182 -7.17 31.80 15.92
CA GLU A 182 -6.05 31.07 15.31
C GLU A 182 -6.25 29.54 15.37
N LEU A 183 -7.14 29.05 16.24
CA LEU A 183 -7.43 27.62 16.43
C LEU A 183 -8.67 27.13 15.67
N GLU A 184 -9.33 27.99 14.87
CA GLU A 184 -10.50 27.61 14.06
C GLU A 184 -10.12 26.89 12.78
N LEU A 185 -10.69 25.72 12.50
CA LEU A 185 -10.37 24.93 11.31
C LEU A 185 -11.11 25.46 10.07
N LYS A 186 -10.38 25.84 9.02
CA LYS A 186 -10.93 26.50 7.82
C LYS A 186 -10.42 25.92 6.50
N SER A 187 -9.41 25.05 6.52
CA SER A 187 -8.81 24.52 5.30
C SER A 187 -9.83 23.73 4.49
N LYS A 188 -9.86 24.00 3.18
CA LYS A 188 -10.72 23.36 2.17
C LYS A 188 -9.93 22.93 0.93
N GLN A 189 -8.60 22.85 1.04
CA GLN A 189 -7.77 22.48 -0.08
C GLN A 189 -7.96 21.00 -0.41
N SER A 190 -8.35 20.71 -1.64
CA SER A 190 -8.49 19.34 -2.14
C SER A 190 -7.13 18.73 -2.47
N TYR A 191 -7.01 17.42 -2.27
CA TYR A 191 -5.88 16.59 -2.61
C TYR A 191 -6.31 15.49 -3.58
N LYS A 192 -5.47 15.21 -4.58
CA LYS A 192 -5.64 14.09 -5.51
C LYS A 192 -4.54 13.07 -5.25
N GLY A 193 -4.93 11.82 -5.02
CA GLY A 193 -4.00 10.73 -4.71
C GLY A 193 -4.58 9.83 -3.62
N ASP A 194 -3.71 9.10 -2.92
CA ASP A 194 -4.10 8.31 -1.76
C ASP A 194 -4.34 9.23 -0.55
N VAL A 195 -5.61 9.55 -0.32
CA VAL A 195 -6.03 10.45 0.77
C VAL A 195 -5.66 9.88 2.14
N LEU A 196 -5.85 8.58 2.35
CA LEU A 196 -5.66 7.96 3.66
C LEU A 196 -4.17 7.91 4.01
N GLU A 197 -3.33 7.45 3.07
CA GLU A 197 -1.89 7.38 3.23
C GLU A 197 -1.28 8.77 3.44
N LYS A 198 -1.68 9.75 2.61
CA LYS A 198 -1.21 11.13 2.77
C LYS A 198 -1.56 11.69 4.13
N THR A 199 -2.77 11.42 4.62
CA THR A 199 -3.24 11.86 5.93
C THR A 199 -2.42 11.21 7.05
N ALA A 200 -2.20 9.89 6.97
CA ALA A 200 -1.39 9.14 7.92
C ALA A 200 0.03 9.69 8.05
N GLN A 201 0.67 10.03 6.94
CA GLN A 201 1.99 10.67 6.90
C GLN A 201 2.01 12.04 7.58
N ILE A 202 1.02 12.90 7.29
CA ILE A 202 0.90 14.26 7.86
C ILE A 202 0.85 14.19 9.40
N ILE A 203 0.00 13.33 9.94
CA ILE A 203 -0.21 13.21 11.39
C ILE A 203 0.70 12.16 12.05
N ARG A 204 1.61 11.55 11.28
CA ARG A 204 2.63 10.59 11.71
C ARG A 204 2.03 9.39 12.46
N THR A 205 1.07 8.72 11.82
CA THR A 205 0.41 7.52 12.35
C THR A 205 0.23 6.48 11.25
N GLN A 206 -0.27 5.29 11.60
CA GLN A 206 -0.64 4.27 10.61
C GLN A 206 -2.03 4.57 10.03
N PRO A 207 -2.30 4.25 8.74
CA PRO A 207 -3.61 4.45 8.10
C PRO A 207 -4.81 4.03 8.95
N GLU A 208 -4.77 2.82 9.53
CA GLU A 208 -5.81 2.27 10.41
C GLU A 208 -6.05 3.07 11.71
N HIS A 209 -5.08 3.87 12.14
CA HIS A 209 -5.14 4.66 13.37
C HIS A 209 -5.48 6.13 13.15
N VAL A 210 -5.67 6.56 11.89
CA VAL A 210 -5.97 7.94 11.54
C VAL A 210 -7.24 8.46 12.24
N PRO A 211 -8.40 7.75 12.21
CA PRO A 211 -9.62 8.25 12.85
C PRO A 211 -9.44 8.49 14.36
N LYS A 212 -8.86 7.50 15.06
CA LYS A 212 -8.56 7.59 16.49
C LYS A 212 -7.62 8.76 16.81
N THR A 213 -6.61 8.97 15.97
CA THR A 213 -5.62 10.05 16.16
C THR A 213 -6.25 11.42 15.96
N ILE A 214 -7.09 11.58 14.94
CA ILE A 214 -7.85 12.81 14.67
C ILE A 214 -8.81 13.13 15.81
N LYS A 215 -9.59 12.13 16.27
CA LYS A 215 -10.50 12.29 17.40
C LYS A 215 -9.77 12.79 18.66
N ARG A 216 -8.62 12.18 18.99
CA ARG A 216 -7.76 12.65 20.09
C ARG A 216 -7.34 14.10 19.91
N PHE A 217 -6.88 14.50 18.72
CA PHE A 217 -6.45 15.88 18.48
C PHE A 217 -7.59 16.88 18.63
N LEU A 218 -8.79 16.56 18.15
CA LEU A 218 -9.98 17.40 18.33
C LEU A 218 -10.34 17.56 19.81
N GLU A 219 -10.38 16.46 20.57
CA GLU A 219 -10.67 16.49 22.01
C GLU A 219 -9.62 17.28 22.81
N GLU A 220 -8.34 17.08 22.51
CA GLU A 220 -7.24 17.81 23.17
C GLU A 220 -7.25 19.30 22.81
N LEU A 221 -7.52 19.63 21.54
CA LEU A 221 -7.60 21.02 21.09
C LEU A 221 -8.71 21.76 21.83
N GLU A 222 -9.87 21.14 22.02
CA GLU A 222 -10.98 21.73 22.77
C GLU A 222 -10.63 21.93 24.26
N LYS A 223 -9.96 20.95 24.88
CA LYS A 223 -9.43 21.08 26.24
C LYS A 223 -8.43 22.24 26.36
N PHE A 224 -7.57 22.44 25.36
CA PHE A 224 -6.62 23.56 25.36
C PHE A 224 -7.31 24.90 25.19
N LYS A 225 -8.31 25.03 24.32
CA LYS A 225 -9.13 26.25 24.20
C LYS A 225 -9.76 26.64 25.54
N ASN A 226 -10.35 25.68 26.24
CA ASN A 226 -10.95 25.91 27.55
C ASN A 226 -9.94 26.35 28.63
N LYS A 227 -8.69 25.90 28.55
CA LYS A 227 -7.62 26.33 29.47
C LYS A 227 -7.05 27.71 29.14
N LEU A 228 -7.06 28.10 27.86
CA LEU A 228 -6.54 29.39 27.40
C LEU A 228 -7.57 30.53 27.57
N ASN A 229 -8.85 30.19 27.70
CA ASN A 229 -9.93 31.11 28.06
C ASN A 229 -10.01 31.46 29.55
N LYS A 230 -9.30 30.71 30.42
CA LYS A 230 -9.19 30.99 31.86
C LYS A 230 -7.92 31.76 32.15
#